data_AF-A0A2W6PEX1-F1
#
_entry.id   AF-A0A2W6PEX1-F1
#
_cell.length_a   1.000
_cell.length_b   1.000
_cell.length_c   1.000
_cell.angle_alpha   90.00
_cell.angle_beta   90.00
_cell.angle_gamma   90.00
#
_symmetry.space_group_name_H-M   'P 1'
#
loop_
_entity.id
_entity.type
_entity.pdbx_description
1 polymer ?
#
loop_
_entity_poly.entity_id
_entity_poly.type
_entity_poly.pdbx_seq_one_letter_code
_entity_poly.pdbx_strand_id
1 'polypeptide(L)'
;GWGGKPEVQTIRRLVTESEVAVAGNSKFRFVGADAFSPDELRTDLFSDDEGGYVDCVALDAALLEKLQAVAEHLREAEGWGWCAGRMEPVGECREDAGTYRCLPEPEAVLTEAEEERLNELMARYDALENQCEESDLLEAEMKLMRCMAKVRAWTPEMRAGSGVVVSWRYGNVCVQRGVQLRSEDDVADDADHTEQVQEKA
;
A
#
# COMPACT_ATOMS: atom_id res chain seq x y z
N GLY A 1 -11.35 43.98 31.74
CA GLY A 1 -11.83 43.56 30.42
C GLY A 1 -10.67 42.98 29.66
N TRP A 2 -10.70 41.68 29.36
CA TRP A 2 -9.64 40.99 28.64
C TRP A 2 -10.18 40.70 27.24
N GLY A 3 -9.89 41.62 26.32
CA GLY A 3 -10.28 41.57 24.91
C GLY A 3 -9.07 41.81 24.04
N GLY A 4 -7.99 41.05 24.27
CA GLY A 4 -6.89 40.97 23.31
C GLY A 4 -7.36 40.12 22.15
N LYS A 5 -7.66 40.73 21.01
CA LYS A 5 -7.91 39.99 19.76
C LYS A 5 -6.73 39.03 19.57
N PRO A 6 -6.98 37.72 19.33
CA PRO A 6 -5.88 36.81 19.05
C PRO A 6 -5.13 37.35 17.83
N GLU A 7 -3.81 37.50 17.99
CA GLU A 7 -2.96 38.03 16.93
C GLU A 7 -3.13 37.16 15.69
N VAL A 8 -3.20 37.78 14.50
CA VAL A 8 -3.48 37.05 13.25
C VAL A 8 -2.51 35.87 13.05
N GLN A 9 -1.27 35.99 13.54
CA GLN A 9 -0.28 34.91 13.53
C GLN A 9 -0.65 33.73 14.43
N THR A 10 -1.37 33.95 15.53
CA THR A 10 -1.85 32.90 16.44
C THR A 10 -3.10 32.19 15.89
N ILE A 11 -4.03 32.93 15.29
CA ILE A 11 -5.18 32.33 14.58
C ILE A 11 -4.70 31.57 13.34
N ARG A 12 -3.77 32.16 12.57
CA ARG A 12 -3.17 31.51 11.41
C ARG A 12 -2.46 30.23 11.82
N ARG A 13 -1.65 30.25 12.90
CA ARG A 13 -0.99 29.05 13.43
C ARG A 13 -1.97 27.96 13.89
N LEU A 14 -3.06 28.33 14.57
CA LEU A 14 -4.09 27.40 15.02
C LEU A 14 -4.95 26.82 13.88
N VAL A 15 -5.08 27.52 12.76
CA VAL A 15 -5.81 27.05 11.56
C VAL A 15 -4.90 26.25 10.62
N THR A 16 -3.63 26.62 10.48
CA THR A 16 -2.66 25.95 9.60
C THR A 16 -1.95 24.76 10.27
N GLU A 17 -2.13 24.51 11.57
CA GLU A 17 -1.46 23.42 12.29
C GLU A 17 -1.89 22.03 11.80
N SER A 18 -3.01 21.92 11.08
CA SER A 18 -3.51 20.68 10.49
C SER A 18 -3.56 20.70 8.96
N GLU A 19 -3.04 21.74 8.31
CA GLU A 19 -3.03 21.86 6.86
C GLU A 19 -1.71 21.34 6.28
N VAL A 20 -1.78 20.54 5.22
CA VAL A 20 -0.62 20.04 4.48
C VAL A 20 -0.63 20.59 3.06
N ALA A 21 0.56 20.95 2.57
CA ALA A 21 0.72 21.39 1.19
C ALA A 21 0.37 20.23 0.25
N VAL A 22 -0.41 20.51 -0.78
CA VAL A 22 -0.73 19.57 -1.86
C VAL A 22 0.51 19.30 -2.71
N ALA A 23 1.28 20.35 -2.99
CA ALA A 23 2.50 20.27 -3.79
C ALA A 23 3.51 19.30 -3.15
N GLY A 24 3.95 18.30 -3.92
CA GLY A 24 4.93 17.30 -3.47
C GLY A 24 4.39 16.23 -2.51
N ASN A 25 3.12 16.31 -2.07
CA ASN A 25 2.56 15.32 -1.15
C ASN A 25 2.16 14.03 -1.87
N SER A 26 2.82 12.93 -1.53
CA SER A 26 2.60 11.62 -2.15
C SER A 26 1.22 11.03 -1.85
N LYS A 27 0.67 11.26 -0.65
CA LYS A 27 -0.69 10.84 -0.29
C LYS A 27 -1.71 11.57 -1.17
N PHE A 28 -1.56 12.88 -1.31
CA PHE A 28 -2.47 13.68 -2.15
C PHE A 28 -2.39 13.26 -3.62
N ARG A 29 -1.17 13.07 -4.16
CA ARG A 29 -0.97 12.58 -5.53
C ARG A 29 -1.65 11.22 -5.76
N PHE A 30 -1.56 10.33 -4.77
CA PHE A 30 -2.21 9.03 -4.86
C PHE A 30 -3.72 9.13 -4.75
N VAL A 31 -4.26 9.91 -3.81
CA VAL A 31 -5.70 10.11 -3.59
C VAL A 31 -6.35 10.77 -4.81
N GLY A 32 -5.72 11.81 -5.35
CA GLY A 32 -6.25 12.63 -6.44
C GLY A 32 -7.02 13.84 -5.91
N ALA A 33 -7.02 14.92 -6.69
CA ALA A 33 -7.74 16.15 -6.32
C ALA A 33 -9.27 15.98 -6.40
N ASP A 34 -9.74 15.00 -7.16
CA ASP A 34 -11.15 14.64 -7.33
C ASP A 34 -11.80 14.05 -6.07
N ALA A 35 -10.99 13.62 -5.09
CA ALA A 35 -11.48 13.16 -3.80
C ALA A 35 -11.87 14.31 -2.84
N PHE A 36 -11.53 15.56 -3.18
CA PHE A 36 -11.77 16.72 -2.32
C PHE A 36 -12.68 17.73 -3.00
N SER A 37 -13.59 18.31 -2.24
CA SER A 37 -14.38 19.44 -2.70
C SER A 37 -13.53 20.71 -2.79
N PRO A 38 -13.93 21.70 -3.62
CA PRO A 38 -13.24 22.99 -3.70
C PRO A 38 -13.15 23.75 -2.37
N ASP A 39 -14.07 23.48 -1.44
CA ASP A 39 -14.08 24.10 -0.11
C ASP A 39 -13.08 23.44 0.85
N GLU A 40 -12.68 22.18 0.58
CA GLU A 40 -11.64 21.45 1.31
C GLU A 40 -10.22 21.73 0.76
N LEU A 41 -10.15 22.22 -0.49
CA LEU A 41 -8.91 22.64 -1.13
C LEU A 41 -8.73 24.16 -0.98
N ARG A 42 -7.93 24.56 0.01
CA ARG A 42 -7.64 25.96 0.23
C ARG A 42 -6.56 26.44 -0.74
N THR A 43 -6.93 27.25 -1.72
CA THR A 43 -5.96 27.96 -2.56
C THR A 43 -5.38 29.14 -1.78
N ASP A 44 -4.07 29.13 -1.52
CA ASP A 44 -3.43 30.32 -0.95
C ASP A 44 -3.25 31.37 -2.05
N LEU A 45 -3.99 32.47 -1.94
CA LEU A 45 -3.96 33.59 -2.87
C LEU A 45 -2.68 34.43 -2.77
N PHE A 46 -1.77 34.07 -1.86
CA PHE A 46 -0.52 34.80 -1.58
C PHE A 46 0.75 33.96 -1.77
N SER A 47 0.64 32.70 -2.18
CA SER A 47 1.79 31.83 -2.47
C SER A 47 1.95 31.64 -3.98
N ASP A 48 3.20 31.70 -4.47
CA ASP A 48 3.55 31.35 -5.86
C ASP A 48 3.44 29.83 -6.14
N ASP A 49 3.22 29.01 -5.11
CA ASP A 49 2.93 27.58 -5.25
C ASP A 49 1.44 27.38 -5.63
N GLU A 50 1.18 26.99 -6.88
CA GLU A 50 -0.15 26.74 -7.45
C GLU A 50 -0.94 25.58 -6.78
N GLY A 51 -0.36 24.90 -5.78
CA GLY A 51 -0.88 23.63 -5.26
C GLY A 51 -2.00 23.75 -4.21
N GLY A 52 -2.05 24.84 -3.43
CA GLY A 52 -2.97 24.95 -2.30
C GLY A 52 -2.68 23.99 -1.13
N TYR A 53 -3.56 24.00 -0.15
CA TYR A 53 -3.47 23.24 1.10
C TYR A 53 -4.74 22.41 1.32
N VAL A 54 -4.57 21.25 1.95
CA VAL A 54 -5.68 20.38 2.36
C VAL A 54 -5.53 20.04 3.84
N ASP A 55 -6.66 19.85 4.52
CA ASP A 55 -6.67 19.34 5.89
C ASP A 55 -6.08 17.91 5.96
N CYS A 56 -5.20 17.67 6.93
CA CYS A 56 -4.48 16.41 7.05
C CYS A 56 -5.39 15.24 7.45
N VAL A 57 -6.45 15.50 8.22
CA VAL A 57 -7.43 14.49 8.62
C VAL A 57 -8.29 14.10 7.42
N ALA A 58 -8.73 15.10 6.64
CA ALA A 58 -9.44 14.84 5.38
C ALA A 58 -8.57 14.04 4.40
N LEU A 59 -7.28 14.39 4.26
CA LEU A 59 -6.36 13.65 3.40
C LEU A 59 -6.14 12.20 3.86
N ASP A 60 -5.99 11.98 5.16
CA ASP A 60 -5.80 10.63 5.71
C ASP A 60 -7.08 9.78 5.59
N ALA A 61 -8.26 10.38 5.75
CA ALA A 61 -9.54 9.71 5.51
C ALA A 61 -9.70 9.30 4.04
N ALA A 62 -9.48 10.23 3.10
CA ALA A 62 -9.56 9.95 1.67
C ALA A 62 -8.51 8.92 1.22
N LEU A 63 -7.31 8.94 1.82
CA LEU A 63 -6.30 7.93 1.60
C LEU A 63 -6.79 6.55 2.04
N LEU A 64 -7.33 6.44 3.25
CA LEU A 64 -7.83 5.18 3.78
C LEU A 64 -8.97 4.61 2.91
N GLU A 65 -9.90 5.47 2.49
CA GLU A 65 -10.99 5.08 1.58
C GLU A 65 -10.45 4.57 0.25
N LYS A 66 -9.47 5.27 -0.35
CA LYS A 66 -8.86 4.82 -1.61
C LYS A 66 -8.10 3.51 -1.45
N LEU A 67 -7.38 3.31 -0.35
CA LEU A 67 -6.70 2.05 -0.05
C LEU A 67 -7.70 0.90 0.11
N GLN A 68 -8.83 1.14 0.78
CA GLN A 68 -9.91 0.17 0.91
C GLN A 68 -10.51 -0.19 -0.46
N ALA A 69 -10.78 0.80 -1.32
CA ALA A 69 -11.29 0.56 -2.66
C ALA A 69 -10.31 -0.27 -3.52
N VAL A 70 -9.00 -0.01 -3.40
CA VAL A 70 -7.96 -0.82 -4.07
C VAL A 70 -7.96 -2.25 -3.51
N ALA A 71 -8.09 -2.42 -2.19
CA ALA A 71 -8.14 -3.74 -1.56
C ALA A 71 -9.35 -4.55 -2.03
N GLU A 72 -10.52 -3.93 -2.15
CA GLU A 72 -11.75 -4.54 -2.67
C GLU A 72 -11.62 -4.93 -4.14
N HIS A 73 -11.04 -4.06 -4.97
CA HIS A 73 -10.77 -4.37 -6.36
C HIS A 73 -9.86 -5.60 -6.50
N LEU A 74 -8.77 -5.65 -5.72
CA LEU A 74 -7.86 -6.80 -5.72
C LEU A 74 -8.55 -8.07 -5.20
N ARG A 75 -9.38 -7.97 -4.17
CA ARG A 75 -10.18 -9.08 -3.66
C ARG A 75 -11.03 -9.70 -4.76
N GLU A 76 -11.76 -8.87 -5.50
CA GLU A 76 -12.68 -9.32 -6.55
C GLU A 76 -11.95 -9.83 -7.79
N ALA A 77 -10.89 -9.14 -8.22
CA ALA A 77 -10.11 -9.52 -9.39
C ALA A 77 -9.29 -10.80 -9.17
N GLU A 78 -8.75 -11.00 -7.96
CA GLU A 78 -7.88 -12.13 -7.64
C GLU A 78 -8.62 -13.26 -6.89
N GLY A 79 -9.82 -13.01 -6.33
CA GLY A 79 -10.62 -14.02 -5.63
C GLY A 79 -10.21 -14.28 -4.17
N TRP A 80 -9.79 -13.23 -3.45
CA TRP A 80 -9.45 -13.35 -2.03
C TRP A 80 -10.70 -13.47 -1.14
N GLY A 81 -10.60 -14.20 -0.03
CA GLY A 81 -11.70 -14.40 0.92
C GLY A 81 -12.09 -13.12 1.67
N TRP A 82 -11.14 -12.23 1.92
CA TRP A 82 -11.37 -10.94 2.56
C TRP A 82 -10.34 -9.89 2.11
N CYS A 83 -10.59 -8.62 2.45
CA CYS A 83 -9.65 -7.53 2.19
C CYS A 83 -9.73 -6.42 3.24
N ALA A 84 -8.64 -5.65 3.37
CA ALA A 84 -8.62 -4.43 4.18
C ALA A 84 -7.68 -3.37 3.62
N GLY A 85 -8.13 -2.12 3.58
CA GLY A 85 -7.31 -0.93 3.47
C GLY A 85 -6.88 -0.45 4.86
N ARG A 86 -5.59 -0.17 5.05
CA ARG A 86 -5.04 0.28 6.34
C ARG A 86 -4.01 1.39 6.15
N MET A 87 -3.82 2.23 7.17
CA MET A 87 -2.73 3.23 7.15
C MET A 87 -1.35 2.60 7.32
N GLU A 88 -1.28 1.47 8.01
CA GLU A 88 -0.03 0.74 8.27
C GLU A 88 -0.11 -0.70 7.74
N PRO A 89 1.03 -1.26 7.29
CA PRO A 89 1.09 -2.66 6.87
C PRO A 89 0.80 -3.61 8.02
N VAL A 90 0.34 -4.82 7.70
CA VAL A 90 0.29 -5.92 8.66
C VAL A 90 1.72 -6.24 9.08
N GLY A 91 2.05 -5.92 10.32
CA GLY A 91 3.37 -6.15 10.90
C GLY A 91 3.41 -7.39 11.78
N GLU A 92 4.62 -7.76 12.19
CA GLU A 92 4.86 -8.81 13.19
C GLU A 92 4.73 -8.28 14.64
N CYS A 93 4.35 -7.01 14.81
CA CYS A 93 4.18 -6.41 16.13
C CYS A 93 2.98 -7.03 16.87
N ARG A 94 3.06 -7.06 18.21
CA ARG A 94 2.19 -7.85 19.11
C ARG A 94 0.68 -7.74 18.84
N GLU A 95 0.18 -6.58 18.41
CA GLU A 95 -1.25 -6.37 18.12
C GLU A 95 -1.69 -7.06 16.82
N ASP A 96 -0.89 -6.92 15.75
CA ASP A 96 -1.16 -7.55 14.46
C ASP A 96 -0.86 -9.06 14.51
N ALA A 97 0.19 -9.48 15.21
CA ALA A 97 0.57 -10.89 15.35
C ALA A 97 -0.50 -11.75 16.03
N GLY A 98 -1.33 -11.15 16.90
CA GLY A 98 -2.46 -11.82 17.54
C GLY A 98 -3.70 -11.95 16.65
N THR A 99 -3.81 -11.12 15.61
CA THR A 99 -5.01 -11.04 14.75
C THR A 99 -4.78 -11.62 13.36
N TYR A 100 -3.54 -11.53 12.85
CA TYR A 100 -3.18 -11.87 11.48
C TYR A 100 -2.04 -12.89 11.44
N ARG A 101 -2.08 -13.77 10.44
CA ARG A 101 -0.98 -14.66 10.05
C ARG A 101 -0.68 -14.44 8.58
N CYS A 102 0.51 -13.96 8.25
CA CYS A 102 0.94 -13.83 6.86
C CYS A 102 1.46 -15.18 6.35
N LEU A 103 0.81 -15.74 5.33
CA LEU A 103 1.31 -16.93 4.65
C LEU A 103 2.59 -16.59 3.86
N PRO A 104 3.55 -17.52 3.76
CA PRO A 104 4.71 -17.33 2.90
C PRO A 104 4.26 -17.14 1.45
N GLU A 105 4.84 -16.16 0.75
CA GLU A 105 4.56 -15.97 -0.67
C GLU A 105 4.99 -17.22 -1.45
N PRO A 106 4.10 -17.80 -2.28
CA PRO A 106 4.46 -18.93 -3.13
C PRO A 106 5.47 -18.48 -4.20
N GLU A 107 6.32 -19.42 -4.62
CA GLU A 107 7.25 -19.17 -5.72
C GLU A 107 6.49 -18.92 -7.03
N ALA A 108 6.98 -17.96 -7.81
CA ALA A 108 6.37 -17.64 -9.09
C ALA A 108 6.49 -18.84 -10.04
N VAL A 109 5.36 -19.32 -10.55
CA VAL A 109 5.35 -20.35 -11.60
C VAL A 109 5.13 -19.65 -12.92
N LEU A 110 6.19 -19.56 -13.73
CA LEU A 110 6.12 -19.03 -15.08
C LEU A 110 5.72 -20.16 -16.04
N THR A 111 4.91 -19.83 -17.03
CA THR A 111 4.69 -20.72 -18.17
C THR A 111 5.89 -20.68 -19.12
N GLU A 112 6.10 -21.72 -19.93
CA GLU A 112 7.20 -21.77 -20.92
C GLU A 112 7.21 -20.53 -21.84
N ALA A 113 6.03 -20.08 -22.28
CA ALA A 113 5.89 -18.88 -23.10
C ALA A 113 6.27 -17.59 -22.35
N GLU A 114 5.99 -17.51 -21.05
CA GLU A 114 6.37 -16.37 -20.20
C GLU A 114 7.87 -16.38 -19.89
N GLU A 115 8.47 -17.56 -19.70
CA GLU A 115 9.92 -17.69 -19.56
C GLU A 115 10.64 -17.27 -20.84
N GLU A 116 10.19 -17.72 -22.01
CA GLU A 116 10.75 -17.29 -23.29
C GLU A 116 10.64 -15.79 -23.48
N ARG A 117 9.47 -15.21 -23.17
CA ARG A 117 9.26 -13.76 -23.25
C ARG A 117 10.12 -13.00 -22.26
N LEU A 118 10.26 -13.49 -21.03
CA LEU A 118 11.12 -12.87 -20.02
C LEU A 118 12.59 -12.90 -20.46
N ASN A 119 13.05 -14.01 -21.03
CA ASN A 119 14.40 -14.13 -21.60
C ASN A 119 14.62 -13.16 -22.77
N GLU A 120 13.62 -12.99 -23.65
CA GLU A 120 13.68 -12.00 -24.73
C GLU A 120 13.83 -10.58 -24.19
N LEU A 121 13.02 -10.20 -23.19
CA LEU A 121 13.11 -8.87 -22.56
C LEU A 121 14.44 -8.67 -21.85
N MET A 122 14.95 -9.69 -21.15
CA MET A 122 16.26 -9.64 -20.51
C MET A 122 17.36 -9.42 -21.55
N ALA A 123 17.33 -10.15 -22.67
CA ALA A 123 18.33 -9.99 -23.73
C ALA A 123 18.28 -8.59 -24.37
N ARG A 124 17.10 -7.99 -24.52
CA ARG A 124 16.96 -6.60 -24.97
C ARG A 124 17.50 -5.60 -23.95
N TYR A 125 17.21 -5.82 -22.67
CA TYR A 125 17.71 -5.00 -21.58
C TYR A 125 19.25 -5.05 -21.52
N ASP A 126 19.85 -6.24 -21.61
CA ASP A 126 21.30 -6.43 -21.59
C ASP A 126 22.00 -5.83 -22.83
N ALA A 127 21.28 -5.66 -23.94
CA ALA A 127 21.79 -4.98 -25.13
C ALA A 127 21.79 -3.45 -24.99
N LEU A 128 21.09 -2.88 -24.01
CA LEU A 128 21.13 -1.45 -23.73
C LEU A 128 22.42 -1.09 -22.98
N GLU A 129 23.22 -0.22 -23.59
CA GLU A 129 24.48 0.22 -22.98
C GLU A 129 24.29 1.28 -21.88
N ASN A 130 23.14 1.96 -21.85
CA ASN A 130 22.85 3.04 -20.90
C ASN A 130 21.43 2.92 -20.36
N GLN A 131 21.24 3.39 -19.13
CA GLN A 131 19.89 3.60 -18.58
C GLN A 131 19.17 4.70 -19.36
N CYS A 132 17.96 4.38 -19.81
CA CYS A 132 17.11 5.24 -20.61
C CYS A 132 15.64 4.88 -20.37
N GLU A 133 14.73 5.64 -20.97
CA GLU A 133 13.29 5.37 -20.86
C GLU A 133 12.91 3.95 -21.32
N GLU A 134 13.64 3.40 -22.31
CA GLU A 134 13.45 2.01 -22.75
C GLU A 134 13.89 1.00 -21.70
N SER A 135 15.01 1.23 -21.00
CA SER A 135 15.44 0.32 -19.93
C SER A 135 14.44 0.28 -18.77
N ASP A 136 13.90 1.45 -18.40
CA ASP A 136 12.92 1.57 -17.33
C ASP A 136 11.61 0.84 -17.69
N LEU A 137 11.18 0.96 -18.95
CA LEU A 137 9.99 0.27 -19.47
C LEU A 137 10.19 -1.25 -19.47
N LEU A 138 11.35 -1.73 -19.93
CA LEU A 138 11.69 -3.16 -19.94
C LEU A 138 11.73 -3.72 -18.52
N GLU A 139 12.33 -3.00 -17.56
CA GLU A 139 12.35 -3.41 -16.15
C GLU A 139 10.92 -3.50 -15.58
N ALA A 140 10.07 -2.51 -15.88
CA ALA A 140 8.68 -2.50 -15.46
C ALA A 140 7.88 -3.68 -16.05
N GLU A 141 8.04 -3.98 -17.34
CA GLU A 141 7.38 -5.13 -18.00
C GLU A 141 7.82 -6.45 -17.38
N MET A 142 9.14 -6.64 -17.18
CA MET A 142 9.69 -7.84 -16.53
C MET A 142 9.18 -8.00 -15.09
N LYS A 143 9.12 -6.91 -14.32
CA LYS A 143 8.60 -6.90 -12.95
C LYS A 143 7.12 -7.25 -12.92
N LEU A 144 6.33 -6.69 -13.84
CA LEU A 144 4.90 -6.97 -13.96
C LEU A 144 4.64 -8.44 -14.25
N MET A 145 5.37 -9.05 -15.19
CA MET A 145 5.24 -10.49 -15.48
C MET A 145 5.53 -11.35 -14.26
N ARG A 146 6.65 -11.08 -13.55
CA ARG A 146 6.96 -11.79 -12.31
C ARG A 146 5.88 -11.63 -11.24
N CYS A 147 5.35 -10.41 -11.08
CA CYS A 147 4.25 -10.15 -10.15
C CYS A 147 2.98 -10.92 -10.52
N MET A 148 2.59 -10.95 -11.80
CA MET A 148 1.43 -11.71 -12.25
C MET A 148 1.60 -13.21 -12.03
N ALA A 149 2.80 -13.76 -12.30
CA ALA A 149 3.11 -15.15 -12.05
C ALA A 149 3.02 -15.51 -10.56
N LYS A 150 3.54 -14.64 -9.67
CA LYS A 150 3.37 -14.80 -8.22
C LYS A 150 1.90 -14.80 -7.81
N VAL A 151 1.08 -13.88 -8.35
CA VAL A 151 -0.37 -13.86 -8.06
C VAL A 151 -1.01 -15.17 -8.48
N ARG A 152 -0.69 -15.68 -9.68
CA ARG A 152 -1.21 -16.96 -10.19
C ARG A 152 -0.79 -18.17 -9.36
N ALA A 153 0.39 -18.13 -8.74
CA ALA A 153 0.88 -19.20 -7.89
C ALA A 153 0.03 -19.41 -6.60
N TRP A 154 -0.73 -18.40 -6.17
CA TRP A 154 -1.73 -18.57 -5.11
C TRP A 154 -2.90 -19.41 -5.62
N THR A 155 -3.10 -20.61 -5.06
CA THR A 155 -4.23 -21.46 -5.45
C THR A 155 -5.56 -20.87 -5.00
N PRO A 156 -6.69 -21.20 -5.67
CA PRO A 156 -8.02 -20.74 -5.25
C PRO A 156 -8.34 -21.05 -3.79
N GLU A 157 -7.89 -22.19 -3.27
CA GLU A 157 -8.09 -22.61 -1.89
C GLU A 157 -7.33 -21.70 -0.91
N MET A 158 -6.06 -21.38 -1.22
CA MET A 158 -5.27 -20.44 -0.42
C MET A 158 -5.91 -19.06 -0.42
N ARG A 159 -6.38 -18.57 -1.58
CA ARG A 159 -7.02 -17.25 -1.68
C ARG A 159 -8.34 -17.19 -0.93
N ALA A 160 -9.15 -18.24 -0.97
CA ALA A 160 -10.43 -18.29 -0.25
C ALA A 160 -10.25 -18.28 1.28
N GLY A 161 -9.18 -18.92 1.79
CA GLY A 161 -8.85 -18.96 3.22
C GLY A 161 -7.98 -17.80 3.72
N SER A 162 -7.67 -16.82 2.88
CA SER A 162 -6.83 -15.68 3.23
C SER A 162 -7.32 -14.39 2.55
N GLY A 163 -6.64 -13.30 2.79
CA GLY A 163 -7.03 -11.98 2.33
C GLY A 163 -5.87 -11.18 1.78
N VAL A 164 -6.24 -10.04 1.21
CA VAL A 164 -5.32 -9.02 0.71
C VAL A 164 -5.43 -7.76 1.56
N VAL A 165 -4.30 -7.29 2.07
CA VAL A 165 -4.21 -6.04 2.81
C VAL A 165 -3.45 -5.02 1.99
N VAL A 166 -4.05 -3.85 1.80
CA VAL A 166 -3.46 -2.72 1.09
C VAL A 166 -3.17 -1.62 2.10
N SER A 167 -1.92 -1.21 2.18
CA SER A 167 -1.47 -0.20 3.14
C SER A 167 -0.63 0.89 2.50
N TRP A 168 -0.36 1.94 3.26
CA TRP A 168 0.52 3.02 2.83
C TRP A 168 1.88 2.94 3.54
N ARG A 169 2.98 2.88 2.78
CA ARG A 169 4.32 2.80 3.35
C ARG A 169 5.33 3.58 2.50
N TYR A 170 6.13 4.43 3.15
CA TYR A 170 7.18 5.23 2.50
C TYR A 170 6.71 5.97 1.24
N GLY A 171 5.50 6.53 1.29
CA GLY A 171 4.94 7.30 0.17
C GLY A 171 4.41 6.47 -0.99
N ASN A 172 4.23 5.16 -0.81
CA ASN A 172 3.73 4.25 -1.83
C ASN A 172 2.69 3.28 -1.26
N VAL A 173 1.87 2.72 -2.15
CA VAL A 173 0.96 1.63 -1.82
C VAL A 173 1.76 0.34 -1.62
N CYS A 174 1.49 -0.36 -0.53
CA CYS A 174 2.02 -1.68 -0.23
C CYS A 174 0.88 -2.70 -0.25
N VAL A 175 1.04 -3.77 -1.01
CA VAL A 175 0.04 -4.84 -1.12
C VAL A 175 0.59 -6.12 -0.51
N GLN A 176 -0.05 -6.60 0.55
CA GLN A 176 0.26 -7.86 1.22
C GLN A 176 -0.83 -8.87 0.90
N ARG A 177 -0.44 -9.96 0.22
CA ARG A 177 -1.33 -11.08 -0.14
C ARG A 177 -1.13 -12.24 0.82
N GLY A 178 -2.14 -13.08 0.97
CA GLY A 178 -2.05 -14.26 1.83
C GLY A 178 -2.15 -13.97 3.33
N VAL A 179 -2.85 -12.90 3.72
CA VAL A 179 -3.06 -12.58 5.14
C VAL A 179 -4.26 -13.39 5.66
N GLN A 180 -4.05 -14.30 6.60
CA GLN A 180 -5.12 -15.02 7.28
C GLN A 180 -5.53 -14.30 8.57
N LEU A 181 -6.81 -14.34 8.90
CA LEU A 181 -7.31 -13.94 10.22
C LEU A 181 -7.09 -15.12 11.17
N ARG A 182 -6.45 -14.89 12.32
CA ARG A 182 -6.31 -15.95 13.33
C ARG A 182 -7.67 -16.32 13.90
N SER A 183 -7.91 -17.61 13.97
CA SER A 183 -8.98 -18.24 14.74
C SER A 183 -8.44 -18.74 16.10
N GLU A 184 -9.31 -19.12 17.03
CA GLU A 184 -8.89 -19.67 18.34
C GLU A 184 -8.04 -20.96 18.18
N ASP A 185 -8.21 -21.70 17.07
CA ASP A 185 -7.45 -22.92 16.75
C ASP A 185 -6.00 -22.64 16.28
N ASP A 186 -5.71 -21.46 15.70
CA ASP A 186 -4.38 -21.09 15.20
C ASP A 186 -3.37 -20.77 16.32
N VAL A 187 -3.85 -20.52 17.54
CA VAL A 187 -3.01 -20.26 18.72
C VAL A 187 -2.40 -21.57 19.25
N ALA A 188 -3.05 -22.71 19.05
CA ALA A 188 -2.58 -24.02 19.48
C ALA A 188 -1.45 -24.58 18.60
N ASP A 189 -1.51 -24.32 17.29
CA ASP A 189 -0.51 -24.78 16.31
C ASP A 189 0.87 -24.09 16.48
N ASP A 190 0.87 -22.79 16.78
CA ASP A 190 2.09 -22.02 17.07
C ASP A 190 2.77 -22.44 18.38
N ALA A 191 1.98 -22.83 19.39
CA ALA A 191 2.47 -23.33 20.67
C ALA A 191 3.22 -24.66 20.51
N ASP A 192 2.70 -25.59 19.69
CA ASP A 192 3.34 -26.87 19.40
C ASP A 192 4.64 -26.68 18.56
N HIS A 193 4.64 -25.73 17.62
CA HIS A 193 5.83 -25.40 16.84
C HIS A 193 6.94 -24.71 17.66
N THR A 194 6.60 -23.86 18.63
CA THR A 194 7.60 -23.22 19.50
C THR A 194 8.22 -24.20 20.51
N GLU A 195 7.44 -25.18 21.00
CA GLU A 195 7.97 -26.23 21.89
C GLU A 195 8.96 -27.15 21.16
N GLN A 196 8.68 -27.54 19.91
CA GLN A 196 9.59 -28.38 19.12
C GLN A 196 10.91 -27.69 18.71
N VAL A 197 10.93 -26.36 18.62
CA VAL A 197 12.15 -25.58 18.34
C VAL A 197 13.02 -25.42 19.60
N GLN A 198 12.42 -25.36 20.79
CA GLN A 198 13.16 -25.32 22.05
C GLN A 198 13.71 -26.68 22.47
N GLU A 199 13.06 -27.79 22.11
CA GLU A 199 13.55 -29.15 22.45
C GLU A 199 14.73 -29.62 21.56
N LYS A 200 14.98 -28.93 20.44
CA LYS A 200 16.08 -29.24 19.50
C LYS A 200 17.29 -28.30 19.58
N ALA A 201 17.30 -27.37 20.54
CA ALA A 201 18.41 -26.44 20.81
C ALA A 201 19.21 -26.88 22.04
#